data_AF-A0A3C1Y9J6-F1
#
_entry.id   AF-A0A3C1Y9J6-F1
#
_cell.length_a   1.000
_cell.length_b   1.000
_cell.length_c   1.000
_cell.angle_alpha   90.00
_cell.angle_beta   90.00
_cell.angle_gamma   90.00
#
_symmetry.space_group_name_H-M   'P 1'
#
loop_
_entity.id
_entity.type
_entity.pdbx_description
1 polymer ?
#
loop_
_entity_poly.entity_id
_entity_poly.type
_entity_poly.pdbx_seq_one_letter_code
_entity_poly.pdbx_strand_id
1 'polypeptide(L)' 'MSEIADRVKAIIVDKLSVEEDKITPAASFTTDLGADSLDTVELIMEFEKE' A
#
# COMPACT_ATOMS: atom_id res chain seq x y z
N MET A 1 0.57 7.66 16.47
CA MET A 1 0.74 7.86 15.01
C MET A 1 -0.64 7.67 14.39
N SER A 2 -0.92 8.28 13.23
CA SER A 2 -2.29 8.27 12.67
C SER A 2 -2.71 6.85 12.34
N GLU A 3 -3.81 6.35 12.93
CA GLU A 3 -4.28 4.98 12.68
C GLU A 3 -4.50 4.68 11.18
N ILE A 4 -4.77 5.72 10.39
CA ILE A 4 -4.90 5.61 8.93
C ILE A 4 -3.58 5.19 8.29
N ALA A 5 -2.45 5.73 8.73
CA ALA A 5 -1.15 5.38 8.15
C ALA A 5 -0.77 3.93 8.45
N ASP A 6 -1.08 3.45 9.64
CA ASP A 6 -0.81 2.07 10.06
C ASP A 6 -1.72 1.08 9.31
N ARG A 7 -3.00 1.42 9.11
CA ARG A 7 -3.93 0.62 8.28
C ARG A 7 -3.49 0.57 6.81
N VAL A 8 -3.14 1.72 6.24
CA VAL A 8 -2.65 1.80 4.85
C VAL A 8 -1.40 0.95 4.69
N LYS A 9 -0.43 1.03 5.61
CA LYS A 9 0.75 0.16 5.60
C LYS A 9 0.38 -1.32 5.65
N ALA A 10 -0.49 -1.73 6.56
CA ALA A 10 -0.90 -3.12 6.68
C ALA A 10 -1.51 -3.67 5.38
N ILE A 11 -2.41 -2.89 4.73
CA ILE A 11 -3.03 -3.27 3.46
C ILE A 11 -1.98 -3.43 2.36
N ILE A 12 -1.00 -2.51 2.31
CA ILE A 12 0.07 -2.53 1.30
C ILE A 12 0.98 -3.76 1.50
N VAL A 13 1.36 -4.09 2.74
CA VAL A 13 2.15 -5.29 3.05
C VAL A 13 1.42 -6.55 2.60
N ASP A 14 0.13 -6.65 2.94
CA ASP A 14 -0.67 -7.85 2.67
C ASP A 14 -0.93 -8.02 1.17
N LYS A 15 -1.27 -6.93 0.47
CA LYS A 15 -1.59 -6.97 -0.97
C LYS A 15 -0.38 -7.07 -1.87
N LEU A 16 0.65 -6.25 -1.62
CA LEU A 16 1.84 -6.23 -2.46
C LEU A 16 2.91 -7.23 -2.02
N SER A 17 2.72 -7.92 -0.88
CA SER A 17 3.72 -8.83 -0.30
C SER A 17 5.10 -8.18 -0.16
N VAL A 18 5.11 -6.89 0.21
CA VAL A 18 6.33 -6.07 0.42
C VAL A 18 6.58 -5.85 1.91
N GLU A 19 7.84 -5.64 2.26
CA GLU A 19 8.23 -5.35 3.64
C GLU A 19 7.79 -3.94 4.06
N GLU A 20 7.30 -3.80 5.30
CA GLU A 20 6.89 -2.49 5.88
C GLU A 20 7.99 -1.44 5.79
N ASP A 21 9.23 -1.89 5.91
CA ASP A 21 10.47 -1.12 5.87
C ASP A 21 10.62 -0.35 4.55
N LYS A 22 10.06 -0.90 3.46
CA LYS A 22 10.05 -0.27 2.13
C LYS A 22 8.90 0.72 1.96
N ILE A 23 7.87 0.64 2.81
CA ILE A 23 6.69 1.51 2.74
C ILE A 23 7.00 2.83 3.44
N THR A 24 7.55 3.74 2.66
CA THR A 24 7.80 5.12 3.09
C THR A 24 6.75 6.07 2.51
N PRO A 25 6.45 7.21 3.15
CA PRO A 25 5.51 8.20 2.59
C PRO A 25 5.93 8.79 1.24
N ALA A 26 7.20 8.63 0.87
CA ALA A 26 7.77 9.07 -0.40
C ALA A 26 7.92 7.92 -1.42
N ALA A 27 7.63 6.67 -1.02
CA ALA A 27 7.73 5.52 -1.89
C ALA A 27 6.64 5.55 -2.96
N SER A 28 7.03 5.21 -4.17
CA SER A 28 6.13 5.02 -5.29
C SER A 28 5.60 3.58 -5.30
N PHE A 29 4.29 3.44 -5.35
CA PHE A 29 3.62 2.13 -5.43
C PHE A 29 4.12 1.31 -6.62
N THR A 30 4.31 1.93 -7.78
CA THR A 30 4.67 1.21 -9.02
C THR A 30 6.17 0.96 -9.14
N THR A 31 7.01 1.93 -8.80
CA THR A 31 8.46 1.82 -9.02
C THR A 31 9.21 1.26 -7.82
N ASP A 32 8.77 1.53 -6.58
CA ASP A 32 9.49 1.11 -5.37
C ASP A 32 8.84 -0.12 -4.72
N LEU A 33 7.51 -0.20 -4.74
CA LEU A 33 6.77 -1.34 -4.19
C LEU A 33 6.39 -2.38 -5.26
N GLY A 34 6.64 -2.10 -6.53
CA GLY A 34 6.42 -3.04 -7.63
C GLY A 34 4.96 -3.35 -7.90
N ALA A 35 4.02 -2.52 -7.44
CA ALA A 35 2.60 -2.64 -7.73
C ALA A 35 2.34 -2.45 -9.22
N ASP A 36 1.58 -3.36 -9.81
CA ASP A 36 1.11 -3.18 -11.18
C ASP A 36 -0.17 -2.32 -11.25
N SER A 37 -0.66 -2.11 -12.47
CA SER A 37 -1.89 -1.34 -12.69
C SER A 37 -3.16 -2.00 -12.11
N LEU A 38 -3.17 -3.31 -11.89
CA LEU A 38 -4.27 -4.02 -11.23
C LEU A 38 -4.15 -3.89 -9.71
N ASP A 39 -2.96 -4.09 -9.16
CA ASP A 39 -2.68 -3.99 -7.73
C ASP A 39 -3.06 -2.60 -7.19
N THR A 40 -2.71 -1.55 -7.93
CA THR A 40 -3.07 -0.17 -7.58
C THR A 40 -4.59 0.06 -7.58
N VAL A 41 -5.33 -0.53 -8.51
CA VAL A 41 -6.80 -0.46 -8.54
C VAL A 41 -7.43 -1.24 -7.38
N GLU A 42 -6.89 -2.43 -7.06
CA GLU A 42 -7.33 -3.21 -5.91
C GLU A 42 -7.09 -2.48 -4.58
N LEU A 43 -5.91 -1.87 -4.41
CA LEU A 43 -5.57 -1.07 -3.23
C LEU A 43 -6.55 0.09 -3.05
N ILE A 44 -6.87 0.83 -4.12
CA ILE A 44 -7.85 1.92 -4.06
C ILE A 44 -9.23 1.41 -3.69
N MET A 45 -9.70 0.30 -4.29
CA MET A 45 -10.99 -0.29 -3.94
C MET A 45 -11.06 -0.72 -2.46
N GLU A 46 -9.97 -1.23 -1.91
CA GLU A 46 -9.94 -1.63 -0.51
C GLU A 46 -9.90 -0.44 0.43
N PHE A 47 -9.16 0.62 0.07
CA PHE A 47 -9.20 1.90 0.80
C PHE A 47 -10.58 2.58 0.75
N GLU A 48 -11.36 2.41 -0.33
CA GLU A 48 -12.71 2.98 -0.44
C GLU A 48 -13.78 2.23 0.34
N LYS A 49 -13.59 0.93 0.62
CA LYS A 49 -14.53 0.14 1.45
C LYS A 49 -14.44 0.48 2.93
N GLU A 50 -13.38 1.17 3.34
CA GLU A 50 -12.97 1.37 4.72
C GLU A 50 -13.13 2.82 5.19
#